data_AF-A0A661T4V9-F1
#
_entry.id   AF-A0A661T4V9-F1
#
_cell.length_a   1.000
_cell.length_b   1.000
_cell.length_c   1.000
_cell.angle_alpha   90.00
_cell.angle_beta   90.00
_cell.angle_gamma   90.00
#
_symmetry.space_group_name_H-M   'P 1'
#
loop_
_entity.id
_entity.type
_entity.pdbx_description
1 polymer ?
#
loop_
_entity_poly.entity_id
_entity_poly.type
_entity_poly.pdbx_seq_one_letter_code
_entity_poly.pdbx_strand_id
1 'polypeptide(L)'
;MMENRDTLEQAQEGRVEEKRMLSRRDFVQKAAKMTGAFAAGVFYLKQTGSVAYAAKRRGDGCALDPVKMELRFNPKLCASCKYCEIACAQYHEGDANPITHRNHNITRPLLTFMGVSALSANAQGYPQPLTPVSFGEFSTNDFCRQCVSPECMDACPEKAIYVDPKTGARVVDTDLCTGRGDCVTACQFGMIRIDPETKQAFKCDLCGGDPQCAKWCPTGAITVKKL
;
A
#
# COMPACT_ATOMS: atom_id res chain seq x y z
N MET A 1 24.01 50.71 -38.34
CA MET A 1 23.70 50.31 -36.95
C MET A 1 23.46 51.55 -36.09
N MET A 2 22.39 52.33 -36.32
CA MET A 2 22.05 53.51 -35.49
C MET A 2 20.54 53.85 -35.54
N GLU A 3 19.66 52.86 -35.64
CA GLU A 3 18.19 53.08 -35.76
C GLU A 3 17.37 52.30 -34.73
N ASN A 4 17.98 51.95 -33.58
CA ASN A 4 17.33 51.11 -32.57
C ASN A 4 17.69 51.49 -31.12
N ARG A 5 18.12 52.74 -30.90
CA ARG A 5 18.44 53.23 -29.55
C ARG A 5 17.32 54.10 -28.96
N ASP A 6 16.59 54.83 -29.81
CA ASP A 6 15.53 55.74 -29.37
C ASP A 6 14.23 55.01 -28.97
N THR A 7 14.02 53.80 -29.48
CA THR A 7 12.88 52.94 -29.10
C THR A 7 13.05 52.25 -27.76
N LEU A 8 14.28 52.16 -27.23
CA LEU A 8 14.57 51.55 -25.93
C LEU A 8 14.42 52.52 -24.77
N GLU A 9 14.68 53.82 -24.96
CA GLU A 9 14.42 54.84 -23.93
C GLU A 9 12.92 55.05 -23.69
N GLN A 10 12.09 54.98 -24.74
CA GLN A 10 10.63 55.12 -24.61
C GLN A 10 9.94 53.87 -24.03
N ALA A 11 10.60 52.71 -24.03
CA ALA A 11 10.06 51.48 -23.44
C ALA A 11 10.29 51.37 -21.92
N GLN A 12 11.16 52.21 -21.34
CA GLN A 12 11.51 52.18 -19.92
C GLN A 12 10.80 53.22 -19.06
N GLU A 13 10.19 54.27 -19.65
CA GLU A 13 9.37 55.25 -18.93
C GLU A 13 7.94 54.73 -18.61
N GLY A 14 7.52 53.61 -19.19
CA GLY A 14 6.17 53.03 -19.01
C GLY A 14 6.04 51.94 -17.95
N ARG A 15 7.08 51.65 -17.13
CA ARG A 15 7.04 50.53 -16.17
C ARG A 15 7.69 50.81 -14.81
N VAL A 16 7.44 51.99 -14.26
CA VAL A 16 7.50 52.18 -12.80
C VAL A 16 6.06 52.42 -12.34
N GLU A 17 5.34 51.32 -12.14
CA GLU A 17 4.11 51.34 -11.35
C GLU A 17 4.51 51.88 -9.97
N GLU A 18 4.12 53.12 -9.68
CA GLU A 18 4.32 53.78 -8.40
C GLU A 18 3.81 52.82 -7.33
N LYS A 19 4.73 52.19 -6.59
CA LYS A 19 4.39 51.40 -5.39
C LYS A 19 3.82 52.37 -4.37
N ARG A 20 2.53 52.68 -4.50
CA ARG A 20 1.76 53.46 -3.53
C ARG A 20 1.93 52.75 -2.20
N MET A 21 2.73 53.35 -1.30
CA MET A 21 2.89 52.84 0.05
C MET A 21 1.48 52.73 0.65
N LEU A 22 1.05 51.50 0.95
CA LEU A 22 -0.27 51.30 1.53
C LEU A 22 -0.34 52.09 2.84
N SER A 23 -1.26 53.04 2.93
CA SER A 23 -1.49 53.73 4.20
C SER A 23 -2.01 52.71 5.23
N ARG A 24 -1.80 52.97 6.52
CA ARG A 24 -2.32 52.11 7.60
C ARG A 24 -3.82 51.85 7.46
N ARG A 25 -4.57 52.86 6.99
CA ARG A 25 -6.00 52.75 6.71
C ARG A 25 -6.29 51.81 5.53
N ASP A 26 -5.53 51.91 4.45
CA ASP A 26 -5.68 51.02 3.29
C ASP A 26 -5.32 49.58 3.61
N PHE A 27 -4.30 49.37 4.46
CA PHE A 27 -3.93 48.05 4.96
C PHE A 27 -5.06 47.45 5.80
N VAL A 28 -5.63 48.20 6.76
CA VAL A 28 -6.75 47.72 7.60
C VAL A 28 -7.99 47.45 6.75
N GLN A 29 -8.31 48.29 5.76
CA GLN A 29 -9.46 48.08 4.88
C GLN A 29 -9.27 46.88 3.95
N LYS A 30 -8.08 46.68 3.39
CA LYS A 30 -7.78 45.51 2.56
C LYS A 30 -7.72 44.23 3.41
N ALA A 31 -7.14 44.28 4.60
CA ALA A 31 -7.13 43.15 5.53
C ALA A 31 -8.55 42.74 5.94
N ALA A 32 -9.42 43.70 6.29
CA ALA A 32 -10.82 43.42 6.63
C ALA A 32 -11.59 42.75 5.48
N LYS A 33 -11.35 43.18 4.23
CA LYS A 33 -11.93 42.55 3.03
C LYS A 33 -11.39 41.14 2.81
N MET A 34 -10.09 40.91 3.04
CA MET A 34 -9.46 39.59 2.94
C MET A 34 -9.98 38.61 4.00
N THR A 35 -10.22 39.08 5.23
CA THR A 35 -10.82 38.26 6.29
C THR A 35 -12.25 37.84 5.93
N GLY A 36 -13.03 38.73 5.33
CA GLY A 36 -14.37 38.41 4.82
C GLY A 36 -14.36 37.37 3.70
N ALA A 37 -13.41 37.49 2.74
CA ALA A 37 -13.24 36.53 1.65
C ALA A 37 -12.77 35.15 2.16
N PHE A 38 -11.88 35.11 3.15
CA PHE A 38 -11.46 33.86 3.79
C PHE A 38 -12.61 33.19 4.55
N ALA A 39 -13.38 33.96 5.33
CA ALA A 39 -14.55 33.43 6.04
C ALA A 39 -15.62 32.89 5.08
N ALA A 40 -15.91 33.62 3.99
CA ALA A 40 -16.82 33.16 2.94
C ALA A 40 -16.28 31.92 2.21
N GLY A 41 -14.97 31.85 1.94
CA GLY A 41 -14.33 30.68 1.34
C GLY A 41 -14.41 29.45 2.25
N VAL A 42 -14.17 29.61 3.55
CA VAL A 42 -14.32 28.53 4.54
C VAL A 42 -15.78 28.10 4.66
N PHE A 43 -16.73 29.03 4.65
CA PHE A 43 -18.16 28.71 4.68
C PHE A 43 -18.62 27.99 3.41
N TYR A 44 -18.18 28.46 2.24
CA TYR A 44 -18.45 27.83 0.96
C TYR A 44 -17.86 26.42 0.89
N LEU A 45 -16.62 26.23 1.36
CA LEU A 45 -15.98 24.91 1.45
C LEU A 45 -16.64 23.97 2.46
N LYS A 46 -17.27 24.51 3.53
CA LYS A 46 -18.14 23.74 4.42
C LYS A 46 -19.44 23.34 3.73
N GLN A 47 -20.02 24.23 2.92
CA GLN A 47 -21.31 24.01 2.25
C GLN A 47 -21.20 23.09 1.01
N THR A 48 -20.11 23.16 0.25
CA THR A 48 -19.85 22.31 -0.92
C THR A 48 -19.26 20.95 -0.57
N GLY A 49 -19.10 20.65 0.73
CA GLY A 49 -18.71 19.34 1.21
C GLY A 49 -17.24 18.98 0.98
N SER A 50 -16.42 19.81 0.34
CA SER A 50 -14.98 19.53 0.15
C SER A 50 -14.22 19.49 1.48
N VAL A 51 -14.58 20.35 2.44
CA VAL A 51 -14.04 20.26 3.81
C VAL A 51 -14.72 19.15 4.60
N ALA A 52 -15.98 18.82 4.33
CA ALA A 52 -16.62 17.64 4.94
C ALA A 52 -15.97 16.33 4.45
N TYR A 53 -15.51 16.26 3.21
CA TYR A 53 -14.77 15.13 2.64
C TYR A 53 -13.38 15.01 3.26
N ALA A 54 -12.66 16.13 3.45
CA ALA A 54 -11.35 16.15 4.11
C ALA A 54 -11.42 16.00 5.65
N ALA A 55 -12.50 16.46 6.29
CA ALA A 55 -12.71 16.40 7.74
C ALA A 55 -13.46 15.14 8.20
N LYS A 56 -14.00 14.33 7.27
CA LYS A 56 -14.45 12.99 7.57
C LYS A 56 -13.20 12.15 7.85
N ARG A 57 -12.69 12.24 9.08
CA ARG A 57 -12.01 11.11 9.69
C ARG A 57 -12.96 9.93 9.54
N ARG A 58 -12.60 8.98 8.68
CA ARG A 58 -13.26 7.67 8.68
C ARG A 58 -13.12 7.13 10.10
N GLY A 59 -14.20 7.02 10.87
CA GLY A 59 -14.21 6.14 12.04
C GLY A 59 -14.74 6.65 13.39
N ASP A 60 -15.37 7.82 13.53
CA ASP A 60 -15.79 8.29 14.87
C ASP A 60 -16.99 7.52 15.48
N GLY A 61 -17.47 6.44 14.83
CA GLY A 61 -18.52 5.55 15.36
C GLY A 61 -18.37 4.06 15.00
N CYS A 62 -17.29 3.66 14.35
CA CYS A 62 -17.04 2.26 13.96
C CYS A 62 -15.66 1.83 14.48
N ALA A 63 -15.50 1.78 15.80
CA ALA A 63 -14.33 1.14 16.37
C ALA A 63 -14.42 -0.37 16.07
N LEU A 64 -13.67 -0.82 15.06
CA LEU A 64 -13.49 -2.25 14.81
C LEU A 64 -12.76 -2.89 15.99
N ASP A 65 -13.08 -4.13 16.30
CA ASP A 65 -12.38 -4.85 17.37
C ASP A 65 -10.86 -4.87 17.08
N PRO A 66 -10.03 -4.54 18.09
CA PRO A 66 -8.60 -4.51 17.92
C PRO A 66 -8.08 -5.94 17.71
N VAL A 67 -7.09 -6.06 16.83
CA VAL A 67 -6.37 -7.33 16.66
C VAL A 67 -5.60 -7.66 17.93
N LYS A 68 -5.70 -8.90 18.40
CA LYS A 68 -5.11 -9.35 19.67
C LYS A 68 -3.66 -9.82 19.55
N MET A 69 -3.13 -9.91 18.33
CA MET A 69 -1.76 -10.33 18.08
C MET A 69 -1.18 -9.80 16.77
N GLU A 70 0.14 -9.77 16.72
CA GLU A 70 0.95 -9.31 15.60
C GLU A 70 2.03 -10.36 15.27
N LEU A 71 2.19 -10.67 13.98
CA LEU A 71 3.33 -11.44 13.48
C LEU A 71 4.53 -10.53 13.25
N ARG A 72 5.68 -10.89 13.82
CA ARG A 72 6.93 -10.14 13.69
C ARG A 72 7.97 -10.97 12.98
N PHE A 73 8.64 -10.36 12.01
CA PHE A 73 9.70 -10.96 11.23
C PHE A 73 11.06 -10.35 11.59
N ASN A 74 12.05 -11.19 11.87
CA ASN A 74 13.44 -10.80 12.06
C ASN A 74 14.30 -11.34 10.91
N PRO A 75 14.68 -10.50 9.93
CA PRO A 75 15.45 -10.95 8.77
C PRO A 75 16.83 -11.48 9.13
N LYS A 76 17.43 -11.08 10.27
CA LYS A 76 18.75 -11.54 10.71
C LYS A 76 18.77 -13.02 11.10
N LEU A 77 17.61 -13.57 11.45
CA LEU A 77 17.45 -14.99 11.80
C LEU A 77 16.88 -15.80 10.65
N CYS A 78 16.50 -15.18 9.53
CA CYS A 78 15.85 -15.88 8.43
C CYS A 78 16.89 -16.68 7.62
N ALA A 79 16.71 -18.01 7.56
CA ALA A 79 17.52 -18.89 6.72
C ALA A 79 16.94 -19.11 5.31
N SER A 80 15.89 -18.37 4.92
CA SER A 80 15.25 -18.48 3.60
C SER A 80 14.80 -19.92 3.24
N CYS A 81 14.39 -20.70 4.24
CA CYS A 81 14.09 -22.13 4.10
C CYS A 81 12.67 -22.45 3.58
N LYS A 82 11.81 -21.44 3.40
CA LYS A 82 10.42 -21.55 2.92
C LYS A 82 9.46 -22.42 3.76
N TYR A 83 9.87 -22.91 4.93
CA TYR A 83 8.98 -23.68 5.82
C TYR A 83 7.72 -22.91 6.22
N CYS A 84 7.84 -21.61 6.46
CA CYS A 84 6.69 -20.76 6.81
C CYS A 84 5.65 -20.63 5.68
N GLU A 85 6.08 -20.80 4.43
CA GLU A 85 5.23 -20.77 3.24
C GLU A 85 4.48 -22.09 3.10
N ILE A 86 5.23 -23.19 3.12
CA ILE A 86 4.69 -24.56 3.02
C ILE A 86 3.75 -24.85 4.18
N ALA A 87 4.12 -24.51 5.42
CA ALA A 87 3.26 -24.72 6.59
C ALA A 87 1.96 -23.91 6.52
N CYS A 88 2.00 -22.73 5.89
CA CYS A 88 0.81 -21.92 5.70
C CYS A 88 -0.11 -22.52 4.63
N ALA A 89 0.44 -22.88 3.48
CA ALA A 89 -0.29 -23.54 2.39
C ALA A 89 -0.91 -24.87 2.87
N GLN A 90 -0.14 -25.69 3.58
CA GLN A 90 -0.60 -26.98 4.11
C GLN A 90 -1.75 -26.84 5.10
N TYR A 91 -1.76 -25.76 5.89
CA TYR A 91 -2.80 -25.50 6.86
C TYR A 91 -4.11 -25.03 6.23
N HIS A 92 -4.03 -24.19 5.18
CA HIS A 92 -5.22 -23.59 4.58
C HIS A 92 -5.75 -24.38 3.39
N GLU A 93 -4.87 -24.87 2.53
CA GLU A 93 -5.21 -25.50 1.25
C GLU A 93 -4.97 -27.01 1.27
N GLY A 94 -4.24 -27.52 2.27
CA GLY A 94 -3.91 -28.94 2.36
C GLY A 94 -2.79 -29.40 1.44
N ASP A 95 -2.14 -28.47 0.74
CA ASP A 95 -1.03 -28.74 -0.19
C ASP A 95 0.32 -28.25 0.34
N ALA A 96 1.42 -28.61 -0.34
CA ALA A 96 2.76 -28.13 -0.04
C ALA A 96 3.22 -27.03 -1.00
N ASN A 97 2.29 -26.37 -1.71
CA ASN A 97 2.61 -25.40 -2.74
C ASN A 97 2.96 -24.05 -2.09
N PRO A 98 4.22 -23.57 -2.18
CA PRO A 98 4.56 -22.29 -1.60
C PRO A 98 3.79 -21.14 -2.28
N ILE A 99 3.25 -21.28 -3.49
CA ILE A 99 2.54 -20.17 -4.14
C ILE A 99 1.22 -19.85 -3.41
N THR A 100 0.55 -20.85 -2.84
CA THR A 100 -0.77 -20.72 -2.18
C THR A 100 -0.66 -20.25 -0.73
N HIS A 101 0.55 -19.97 -0.22
CA HIS A 101 0.73 -19.44 1.13
C HIS A 101 0.00 -18.10 1.36
N ARG A 102 -0.48 -17.81 2.57
CA ARG A 102 -1.17 -16.53 2.86
C ARG A 102 -0.23 -15.40 3.31
N ASN A 103 1.08 -15.64 3.33
CA ASN A 103 2.11 -14.63 3.62
C ASN A 103 2.50 -13.84 2.34
N HIS A 104 3.44 -12.90 2.44
CA HIS A 104 4.01 -12.18 1.30
C HIS A 104 5.51 -12.49 1.19
N ASN A 105 5.89 -13.27 0.18
CA ASN A 105 7.29 -13.59 -0.07
C ASN A 105 7.93 -12.52 -0.97
N ILE A 106 9.04 -11.96 -0.51
CA ILE A 106 9.88 -11.02 -1.24
C ILE A 106 11.16 -11.75 -1.64
N THR A 107 11.24 -12.16 -2.90
CA THR A 107 12.45 -12.77 -3.47
C THR A 107 13.43 -11.67 -3.87
N ARG A 108 14.62 -11.66 -3.26
CA ARG A 108 15.73 -10.79 -3.62
C ARG A 108 16.82 -11.61 -4.30
N PRO A 109 16.95 -11.55 -5.63
CA PRO A 109 18.06 -12.20 -6.31
C PRO A 109 19.37 -11.47 -5.94
N LEU A 110 20.41 -12.24 -5.61
CA LEU A 110 21.74 -11.73 -5.30
C LEU A 110 22.45 -11.26 -6.58
N LEU A 111 22.32 -12.05 -7.64
CA LEU A 111 22.83 -11.74 -8.97
C LEU A 111 21.73 -12.05 -9.98
N THR A 112 21.31 -11.04 -10.74
CA THR A 112 20.43 -11.23 -11.89
C THR A 112 21.24 -10.89 -13.13
N PHE A 113 21.39 -11.85 -14.03
CA PHE A 113 22.00 -11.60 -15.34
C PHE A 113 21.05 -11.99 -16.45
N MET A 114 21.16 -11.31 -17.58
CA MET A 114 20.49 -11.69 -18.81
C MET A 114 21.25 -12.87 -19.40
N GLY A 115 20.63 -14.06 -19.38
CA GLY A 115 21.30 -15.28 -19.78
C GLY A 115 20.35 -16.33 -20.32
N VAL A 116 20.93 -17.43 -20.77
CA VAL A 116 20.18 -18.62 -21.14
C VAL A 116 20.12 -19.48 -19.89
N SER A 117 18.92 -19.83 -19.41
CA SER A 117 18.79 -20.73 -18.26
C SER A 117 19.53 -22.05 -18.54
N ALA A 118 20.03 -22.74 -17.51
CA ALA A 118 20.73 -24.01 -17.71
C ALA A 118 19.85 -25.07 -18.40
N LEU A 119 18.52 -25.03 -18.20
CA LEU A 119 17.56 -25.85 -18.96
C LEU A 119 17.48 -25.42 -20.43
N SER A 120 17.55 -24.12 -20.69
CA SER A 120 17.48 -23.52 -22.03
C SER A 120 18.77 -23.75 -22.85
N ALA A 121 19.92 -24.00 -22.22
CA ALA A 121 21.19 -24.24 -22.91
C ALA A 121 21.24 -25.57 -23.67
N ASN A 122 20.38 -26.54 -23.30
CA ASN A 122 20.35 -27.88 -23.90
C ASN A 122 19.17 -28.10 -24.87
N ALA A 123 18.31 -27.09 -25.09
CA ALA A 123 17.19 -27.21 -26.01
C ALA A 123 17.68 -27.06 -27.46
N GLN A 124 17.84 -28.17 -28.18
CA GLN A 124 18.20 -28.17 -29.61
C GLN A 124 17.10 -27.49 -30.45
N GLY A 125 17.49 -26.48 -31.22
CA GLY A 125 16.70 -26.00 -32.37
C GLY A 125 15.90 -24.71 -32.20
N TYR A 126 15.99 -24.01 -31.05
CA TYR A 126 15.33 -22.69 -30.91
C TYR A 126 16.26 -21.69 -30.20
N PRO A 127 16.65 -20.57 -30.84
CA PRO A 127 17.42 -19.52 -30.18
C PRO A 127 16.57 -18.95 -29.04
N GLN A 128 16.94 -19.29 -27.80
CA GLN A 128 16.19 -18.87 -26.62
C GLN A 128 16.46 -17.37 -26.40
N PRO A 129 15.43 -16.54 -26.19
CA PRO A 129 15.64 -15.15 -25.82
C PRO A 129 16.47 -15.08 -24.54
N LEU A 130 17.34 -14.08 -24.42
CA LEU A 130 18.01 -13.80 -23.14
C LEU A 130 16.92 -13.56 -22.09
N THR A 131 16.86 -14.42 -21.09
CA THR A 131 15.91 -14.30 -19.98
C THR A 131 16.66 -13.86 -18.72
N PRO A 132 16.02 -13.11 -17.82
CA PRO A 132 16.61 -12.84 -16.51
C PRO A 132 16.81 -14.17 -15.77
N VAL A 133 18.06 -14.56 -15.54
CA VAL A 133 18.42 -15.69 -14.70
C VAL A 133 18.98 -15.14 -13.40
N SER A 134 18.39 -15.58 -12.29
CA SER A 134 18.76 -15.15 -10.94
C SER A 134 19.58 -16.24 -10.25
N PHE A 135 20.72 -15.87 -9.67
CA PHE A 135 21.61 -16.74 -8.91
C PHE A 135 21.73 -16.22 -7.49
N GLY A 136 21.57 -17.13 -6.52
CA GLY A 136 21.51 -16.81 -5.10
C GLY A 136 20.27 -16.02 -4.75
N GLU A 137 19.12 -16.67 -4.58
CA GLU A 137 17.89 -15.98 -4.17
C GLU A 137 17.74 -16.01 -2.65
N PHE A 138 17.65 -14.83 -2.04
CA PHE A 138 17.22 -14.70 -0.64
C PHE A 138 15.75 -14.32 -0.62
N SER A 139 14.90 -15.25 -0.17
CA SER A 139 13.50 -14.94 0.15
C SER A 139 13.39 -14.43 1.57
N THR A 140 12.85 -13.23 1.72
CA THR A 140 12.38 -12.71 3.01
C THR A 140 10.88 -12.71 3.03
N ASN A 141 10.29 -13.05 4.18
CA ASN A 141 8.85 -13.11 4.31
C ASN A 141 8.34 -11.84 5.01
N ASP A 142 7.18 -11.34 4.58
CA ASP A 142 6.45 -10.29 5.24
C ASP A 142 4.98 -10.71 5.43
N PHE A 143 4.29 -10.09 6.38
CA PHE A 143 2.98 -10.55 6.84
C PHE A 143 1.95 -9.43 6.79
N CYS A 144 0.68 -9.81 6.60
CA CYS A 144 -0.43 -8.88 6.70
C CYS A 144 -0.39 -8.15 8.05
N ARG A 145 -0.40 -6.81 8.02
CA ARG A 145 -0.30 -5.96 9.21
C ARG A 145 -1.55 -5.96 10.09
N GLN A 146 -2.65 -6.56 9.63
CA GLN A 146 -3.95 -6.57 10.34
C GLN A 146 -4.35 -5.16 10.81
N CYS A 147 -4.33 -4.21 9.87
CA CYS A 147 -4.46 -2.78 10.14
C CYS A 147 -5.68 -2.45 10.99
N VAL A 148 -5.51 -1.55 11.97
CA VAL A 148 -6.60 -1.02 12.81
C VAL A 148 -7.68 -0.37 11.94
N SER A 149 -7.26 0.40 10.93
CA SER A 149 -8.11 0.94 9.86
C SER A 149 -7.80 0.21 8.54
N PRO A 150 -8.52 -0.88 8.22
CA PRO A 150 -8.24 -1.70 7.04
C PRO A 150 -8.87 -1.12 5.77
N GLU A 151 -8.08 -0.44 4.95
CA GLU A 151 -8.52 0.07 3.64
C GLU A 151 -9.02 -1.04 2.71
N CYS A 152 -8.45 -2.25 2.81
CA CYS A 152 -8.90 -3.40 2.04
C CYS A 152 -10.34 -3.81 2.37
N MET A 153 -10.77 -3.63 3.63
CA MET A 153 -12.14 -3.90 4.05
C MET A 153 -13.08 -2.82 3.54
N ASP A 154 -12.69 -1.54 3.65
CA ASP A 154 -13.46 -0.40 3.13
C ASP A 154 -13.65 -0.45 1.61
N ALA A 155 -12.65 -0.95 0.89
CA ALA A 155 -12.66 -1.02 -0.57
C ALA A 155 -13.52 -2.18 -1.12
N CYS A 156 -13.86 -3.18 -0.30
CA CYS A 156 -14.60 -4.34 -0.78
C CYS A 156 -16.10 -4.02 -0.97
N PRO A 157 -16.64 -4.02 -2.20
CA PRO A 157 -18.05 -3.69 -2.43
C PRO A 157 -19.01 -4.70 -1.81
N GLU A 158 -18.60 -5.98 -1.79
CA GLU A 158 -19.39 -7.09 -1.22
C GLU A 158 -19.27 -7.18 0.30
N LYS A 159 -18.39 -6.36 0.91
CA LYS A 159 -18.05 -6.44 2.35
C LYS A 159 -17.63 -7.85 2.80
N ALA A 160 -16.94 -8.56 1.91
CA ALA A 160 -16.45 -9.92 2.16
C ALA A 160 -15.28 -9.98 3.17
N ILE A 161 -14.71 -8.85 3.58
CA ILE A 161 -13.70 -8.82 4.64
C ILE A 161 -14.37 -8.43 5.95
N TYR A 162 -14.26 -9.27 6.98
CA TYR A 162 -14.85 -9.04 8.30
C TYR A 162 -13.80 -9.15 9.40
N VAL A 163 -14.16 -8.73 10.61
CA VAL A 163 -13.30 -8.87 11.80
C VAL A 163 -13.71 -10.13 12.55
N ASP A 164 -12.78 -11.08 12.68
CA ASP A 164 -13.00 -12.28 13.47
C ASP A 164 -13.15 -11.90 14.96
N PRO A 165 -14.28 -12.21 15.62
CA PRO A 165 -14.52 -11.81 17.01
C PRO A 165 -13.53 -12.47 18.00
N LYS A 166 -12.95 -13.62 17.63
CA LYS A 166 -12.01 -14.33 18.51
C LYS A 166 -10.64 -13.65 18.54
N THR A 167 -10.08 -13.34 17.37
CA THR A 167 -8.71 -12.83 17.25
C THR A 167 -8.61 -11.33 16.96
N GLY A 168 -9.69 -10.71 16.48
CA GLY A 168 -9.67 -9.39 15.87
C GLY A 168 -8.97 -9.35 14.51
N ALA A 169 -8.65 -10.51 13.91
CA ALA A 169 -8.06 -10.58 12.57
C ALA A 169 -9.08 -10.10 11.53
N ARG A 170 -8.61 -9.41 10.50
CA ARG A 170 -9.43 -9.15 9.31
C ARG A 170 -9.37 -10.43 8.50
N VAL A 171 -10.50 -11.04 8.15
CA VAL A 171 -10.57 -12.34 7.46
C VAL A 171 -11.43 -12.18 6.22
N VAL A 172 -11.10 -12.88 5.14
CA VAL A 172 -11.95 -12.93 3.94
C VAL A 172 -12.97 -14.04 4.13
N ASP A 173 -14.24 -13.69 4.02
CA ASP A 173 -15.34 -14.61 3.83
C ASP A 173 -15.38 -15.03 2.36
N THR A 174 -15.11 -16.30 2.11
CA THR A 174 -15.07 -16.87 0.76
C THR A 174 -16.46 -16.91 0.14
N ASP A 175 -17.52 -17.06 0.92
CA ASP A 175 -18.89 -17.19 0.41
C ASP A 175 -19.42 -15.86 -0.15
N LEU A 176 -18.93 -14.73 0.39
CA LEU A 176 -19.25 -13.38 -0.09
C LEU A 176 -18.25 -12.87 -1.15
N CYS A 177 -17.09 -13.49 -1.28
CA CYS A 177 -16.03 -12.98 -2.15
C CYS A 177 -16.31 -13.29 -3.63
N THR A 178 -16.52 -12.24 -4.42
CA THR A 178 -16.74 -12.35 -5.88
C THR A 178 -15.48 -12.18 -6.73
N GLY A 179 -14.32 -11.98 -6.10
CA GLY A 179 -13.05 -11.93 -6.82
C GLY A 179 -12.71 -10.65 -7.56
N ARG A 180 -13.42 -9.53 -7.33
CA ARG A 180 -13.16 -8.26 -8.04
C ARG A 180 -11.75 -7.72 -7.90
N GLY A 181 -11.09 -7.95 -6.77
CA GLY A 181 -9.72 -7.51 -6.54
C GLY A 181 -9.55 -6.07 -6.04
N ASP A 182 -10.63 -5.33 -5.74
CA ASP A 182 -10.52 -3.96 -5.20
C ASP A 182 -9.68 -3.90 -3.91
N CYS A 183 -9.81 -4.93 -3.07
CA CYS A 183 -9.01 -5.09 -1.85
C CYS A 183 -7.51 -5.29 -2.12
N VAL A 184 -7.12 -5.86 -3.26
CA VAL A 184 -5.72 -6.04 -3.66
C VAL A 184 -5.10 -4.68 -3.93
N THR A 185 -5.77 -3.85 -4.74
CA THR A 185 -5.31 -2.50 -5.06
C THR A 185 -5.32 -1.57 -3.85
N ALA A 186 -6.29 -1.74 -2.93
CA ALA A 186 -6.38 -0.93 -1.72
C ALA A 186 -5.32 -1.29 -0.66
N CYS A 187 -4.70 -2.46 -0.73
CA CYS A 187 -3.70 -2.84 0.25
C CYS A 187 -2.35 -2.14 -0.04
N GLN A 188 -2.05 -1.08 0.71
CA GLN A 188 -0.76 -0.37 0.62
C GLN A 188 0.49 -1.25 0.86
N PHE A 189 0.31 -2.45 1.42
CA PHE A 189 1.38 -3.42 1.69
C PHE A 189 1.42 -4.59 0.70
N GLY A 190 0.48 -4.70 -0.25
CA GLY A 190 0.47 -5.82 -1.21
C GLY A 190 0.24 -7.21 -0.59
N MET A 191 -0.52 -7.29 0.51
CA MET A 191 -0.68 -8.50 1.34
C MET A 191 -1.88 -9.38 0.94
N ILE A 192 -2.57 -9.05 -0.15
CA ILE A 192 -3.78 -9.74 -0.60
C ILE A 192 -3.56 -10.19 -2.04
N ARG A 193 -3.94 -11.42 -2.36
CA ARG A 193 -3.85 -11.99 -3.70
C ARG A 193 -5.19 -12.60 -4.11
N ILE A 194 -5.40 -12.72 -5.41
CA ILE A 194 -6.52 -13.48 -5.97
C ILE A 194 -6.00 -14.86 -6.34
N ASP A 195 -6.69 -15.88 -5.88
CA ASP A 195 -6.43 -17.25 -6.29
C ASP A 195 -6.89 -17.44 -7.74
N PRO A 196 -6.01 -17.87 -8.66
CA PRO A 196 -6.38 -18.09 -10.06
C PRO A 196 -7.43 -19.19 -10.25
N GLU A 197 -7.58 -20.13 -9.33
CA GLU A 197 -8.51 -21.25 -9.43
C GLU A 197 -9.88 -20.87 -8.87
N THR A 198 -9.94 -20.52 -7.58
CA THR A 198 -11.21 -20.15 -6.91
C THR A 198 -11.72 -18.77 -7.32
N LYS A 199 -10.85 -17.92 -7.91
CA LYS A 199 -11.09 -16.49 -8.16
C LYS A 199 -11.37 -15.68 -6.89
N GLN A 200 -11.14 -16.23 -5.70
CA GLN A 200 -11.38 -15.55 -4.44
C GLN A 200 -10.13 -14.82 -3.96
N ALA A 201 -10.34 -13.76 -3.20
CA ALA A 201 -9.25 -13.06 -2.52
C ALA A 201 -8.80 -13.88 -1.30
N PHE A 202 -7.50 -14.00 -1.10
CA PHE A 202 -6.92 -14.62 0.09
C PHE A 202 -5.80 -13.76 0.66
N LYS A 203 -5.65 -13.84 1.98
CA LYS A 203 -4.66 -13.11 2.78
C LYS A 203 -4.52 -13.77 4.15
N CYS A 204 -3.45 -13.44 4.88
CA CYS A 204 -3.28 -13.94 6.24
C CYS A 204 -4.49 -13.61 7.13
N ASP A 205 -4.96 -14.61 7.85
CA ASP A 205 -6.08 -14.63 8.80
C ASP A 205 -5.62 -14.94 10.23
N LEU A 206 -4.30 -14.88 10.47
CA LEU A 206 -3.62 -15.26 11.72
C LEU A 206 -3.89 -16.71 12.16
N CYS A 207 -4.33 -17.58 11.24
CA CYS A 207 -4.65 -18.98 11.50
C CYS A 207 -5.57 -19.16 12.73
N GLY A 208 -6.55 -18.27 12.91
CA GLY A 208 -7.47 -18.31 14.05
C GLY A 208 -6.81 -18.12 15.42
N GLY A 209 -5.58 -17.58 15.45
CA GLY A 209 -4.83 -17.31 16.68
C GLY A 209 -3.68 -18.28 16.96
N ASP A 210 -3.49 -19.32 16.13
CA ASP A 210 -2.29 -20.19 16.15
C ASP A 210 -1.54 -20.11 14.81
N PRO A 211 -0.77 -19.04 14.54
CA PRO A 211 -0.06 -18.87 13.27
C PRO A 211 0.93 -20.00 12.97
N GLN A 212 0.62 -20.83 11.97
CA GLN A 212 1.46 -21.98 11.62
C GLN A 212 2.84 -21.56 11.10
N CYS A 213 2.93 -20.44 10.39
CA CYS A 213 4.21 -19.91 9.89
C CYS A 213 5.21 -19.58 11.01
N ALA A 214 4.73 -19.11 12.17
CA ALA A 214 5.57 -18.86 13.34
C ALA A 214 5.94 -20.17 14.04
N LYS A 215 4.96 -21.07 14.22
CA LYS A 215 5.13 -22.37 14.88
C LYS A 215 6.17 -23.26 14.21
N TRP A 216 6.21 -23.24 12.87
CA TRP A 216 7.12 -24.07 12.06
C TRP A 216 8.42 -23.36 11.68
N CYS A 217 8.69 -22.15 12.17
CA CYS A 217 9.92 -21.44 11.86
C CYS A 217 11.11 -22.00 12.66
N PRO A 218 12.06 -22.74 12.05
CA PRO A 218 13.11 -23.43 12.80
C PRO A 218 14.13 -22.49 13.42
N THR A 219 14.30 -21.29 12.86
CA THR A 219 15.28 -20.31 13.33
C THR A 219 14.70 -19.27 14.28
N GLY A 220 13.39 -19.31 14.54
CA GLY A 220 12.70 -18.26 15.32
C GLY A 220 12.69 -16.89 14.64
N ALA A 221 12.88 -16.83 13.32
CA ALA A 221 12.77 -15.58 12.55
C ALA A 221 11.36 -14.99 12.56
N ILE A 222 10.33 -15.80 12.82
CA ILE A 222 8.95 -15.37 12.90
C ILE A 222 8.46 -15.58 14.33
N THR A 223 7.93 -14.54 14.95
CA THR A 223 7.42 -14.57 16.33
C THR A 223 6.02 -13.98 16.42
N VAL A 224 5.23 -14.48 17.36
CA VAL A 224 3.89 -13.95 17.67
C VAL A 224 4.00 -13.04 18.88
N LYS A 225 3.60 -11.78 18.74
CA LYS A 225 3.43 -10.86 19.86
C LYS A 225 1.95 -10.67 20.16
N LYS A 226 1.54 -10.91 21.41
CA LYS A 226 0.20 -10.55 21.88
C LYS A 226 0.11 -9.04 22.14
N LEU A 227 -1.02 -8.44 21.78
CA LEU A 227 -1.32 -7.01 21.91
C LEU A 227 -2.27 -6.74 23.07
#